data_AF-A0A967WU40-F1
#
_entry.id   AF-A0A967WU40-F1
#
_cell.length_a   1.000
_cell.length_b   1.000
_cell.length_c   1.000
_cell.angle_alpha   90.00
_cell.angle_beta   90.00
_cell.angle_gamma   90.00
#
_symmetry.space_group_name_H-M   'P 1'
#
loop_
_entity.id
_entity.type
_entity.pdbx_description
1 polymer ?
#
loop_
_entity_poly.entity_id
_entity_poly.type
_entity_poly.pdbx_seq_one_letter_code
_entity_poly.pdbx_strand_id
1 'polypeptide(L)'
;MTNRELADFLKRIGDMLDILGENRFKVLAYRRASDNILNLGQDIHTYWQAGTLQDIPGVGQAIADKIDELLTTGHLEFYERLQDQVPAGVVSLLEIPDVGPKTAKLLWEEMGLQSVAEVEAAARSGQLQQLPGLGAKSEAKILAGIESLHRRSDRIPLGTAWPVALELLEGLKAATHQVREATVAGSLRRMRSTIGDIDLLASSTAPEAVMRAFAELPPVAEVLLGGQTKTTVRLHNGLQVDLRVLKPEHWGAALQYFTGSQAHNVRVREIARSQNLSLSEYGFKQEDGTLISCSQETEVYDTLGLGWVPPELREDRGEIQAAIEGKLPNLVGWDDILGDLHAHTDW
;
A
#
# COMPACT_ATOMS: atom_id res chain seq x y z
N MET A 1 -26.56 3.86 0.55
CA MET A 1 -25.55 3.01 1.21
C MET A 1 -25.22 1.85 0.27
N THR A 2 -23.96 1.65 -0.11
CA THR A 2 -23.54 0.56 -1.00
C THR A 2 -23.48 -0.79 -0.28
N ASN A 3 -23.42 -1.90 -1.02
CA ASN A 3 -23.23 -3.24 -0.44
C ASN A 3 -22.01 -3.32 0.48
N ARG A 4 -20.90 -2.69 0.06
CA ARG A 4 -19.66 -2.66 0.84
C ARG A 4 -19.84 -1.87 2.13
N GLU A 5 -20.45 -0.68 2.06
CA GLU A 5 -20.73 0.14 3.23
C GLU A 5 -21.62 -0.61 4.25
N LEU A 6 -22.66 -1.30 3.77
CA LEU A 6 -23.54 -2.09 4.63
C LEU A 6 -22.83 -3.31 5.22
N ALA A 7 -22.02 -4.01 4.43
CA ALA A 7 -21.24 -5.15 4.92
C ALA A 7 -20.26 -4.71 6.02
N ASP A 8 -19.52 -3.63 5.80
CA ASP A 8 -18.60 -3.06 6.79
C ASP A 8 -19.34 -2.62 8.06
N PHE A 9 -20.54 -2.05 7.91
CA PHE A 9 -21.39 -1.67 9.04
C PHE A 9 -21.85 -2.88 9.87
N LEU A 10 -22.33 -3.96 9.23
CA LEU A 10 -22.73 -5.19 9.91
C LEU A 10 -21.53 -5.91 10.55
N LYS A 11 -20.37 -5.87 9.90
CA LYS A 11 -19.12 -6.40 10.47
C LYS A 11 -18.76 -5.67 11.76
N ARG A 12 -18.82 -4.33 11.77
CA ARG A 12 -18.58 -3.51 12.97
C ARG A 12 -19.53 -3.85 14.10
N ILE A 13 -20.82 -4.08 13.81
CA ILE A 13 -21.78 -4.56 14.81
C ILE A 13 -21.33 -5.91 15.39
N GLY A 14 -20.96 -6.86 14.53
CA GLY A 14 -20.46 -8.17 14.95
C GLY A 14 -19.24 -8.06 15.86
N ASP A 15 -18.32 -7.16 15.55
CA ASP A 15 -17.10 -6.91 16.31
C ASP A 15 -17.37 -6.27 17.68
N MET A 16 -18.26 -5.27 17.75
CA MET A 16 -18.71 -4.68 19.03
C MET A 16 -19.37 -5.72 19.93
N LEU A 17 -20.23 -6.58 19.37
CA LEU A 17 -20.87 -7.66 20.12
C LEU A 17 -19.85 -8.68 20.66
N ASP A 18 -18.85 -9.04 19.85
CA ASP A 18 -17.77 -9.95 20.26
C ASP A 18 -16.93 -9.34 21.40
N ILE A 19 -16.63 -8.04 21.33
CA ILE A 19 -15.96 -7.28 22.40
C ILE A 19 -16.80 -7.29 23.68
N LEU A 20 -18.11 -7.07 23.58
CA LEU A 20 -19.01 -7.11 24.75
C LEU A 20 -19.13 -8.52 25.35
N GLY A 21 -18.70 -9.56 24.63
CA GLY A 21 -18.83 -10.95 25.06
C GLY A 21 -20.24 -11.50 24.88
N GLU A 22 -20.99 -10.95 23.92
CA GLU A 22 -22.32 -11.41 23.57
C GLU A 22 -22.31 -12.83 22.99
N ASN A 23 -23.51 -13.38 22.82
CA ASN A 23 -23.67 -14.75 22.35
C ASN A 23 -22.98 -14.96 20.97
N ARG A 24 -22.10 -15.97 20.90
CA ARG A 24 -21.34 -16.34 19.69
C ARG A 24 -22.22 -16.55 18.45
N PHE A 25 -23.43 -17.08 18.59
CA PHE A 25 -24.35 -17.25 17.47
C PHE A 25 -24.82 -15.91 16.90
N LYS A 26 -25.04 -14.89 17.74
CA LYS A 26 -25.37 -13.54 17.28
C LYS A 26 -24.21 -12.91 16.51
N VAL A 27 -22.99 -12.98 17.07
CA VAL A 27 -21.77 -12.47 16.42
C VAL A 27 -21.59 -13.10 15.04
N LEU A 28 -21.71 -14.44 14.95
CA LEU A 28 -21.58 -15.16 13.69
C LEU A 28 -22.69 -14.83 12.69
N ALA A 29 -23.91 -14.52 13.15
CA ALA A 29 -24.99 -14.10 12.26
C ALA A 29 -24.65 -12.78 11.55
N TYR A 30 -24.15 -11.78 12.28
CA TYR A 30 -23.72 -10.50 11.68
C TYR A 30 -22.53 -10.66 10.73
N ARG A 31 -21.51 -11.46 11.10
CA ARG A 31 -20.37 -11.74 10.21
C ARG A 31 -20.81 -12.44 8.92
N ARG A 32 -21.67 -13.45 9.01
CA ARG A 32 -22.22 -14.13 7.83
C ARG A 32 -23.05 -13.20 6.95
N ALA A 33 -23.89 -12.35 7.54
CA ALA A 33 -24.65 -11.37 6.78
C ALA A 33 -23.72 -10.39 6.05
N SER A 34 -22.70 -9.86 6.73
CA SER A 34 -21.66 -9.02 6.12
C SER A 34 -20.99 -9.71 4.93
N ASP A 35 -20.48 -10.93 5.12
CA ASP A 35 -19.76 -11.66 4.07
C ASP A 35 -20.66 -11.93 2.85
N ASN A 36 -21.92 -12.31 3.05
CA ASN A 36 -22.84 -12.57 1.94
C ASN A 36 -23.22 -11.28 1.20
N ILE A 37 -23.46 -10.17 1.92
CA ILE A 37 -23.79 -8.88 1.32
C ILE A 37 -22.62 -8.33 0.50
N LEU A 38 -21.39 -8.46 1.00
CA LEU A 38 -20.19 -8.01 0.28
C LEU A 38 -20.00 -8.74 -1.07
N ASN A 39 -20.46 -9.99 -1.15
CA ASN A 39 -20.33 -10.86 -2.33
C ASN A 39 -21.60 -10.90 -3.19
N LEU A 40 -22.59 -10.05 -2.95
CA LEU A 40 -23.77 -9.96 -3.81
C LEU A 40 -23.38 -9.48 -5.22
N GLY A 41 -23.94 -10.13 -6.24
CA GLY A 41 -23.81 -9.71 -7.64
C GLY A 41 -24.74 -8.54 -8.02
N GLN A 42 -25.69 -8.18 -7.16
CA GLN A 42 -26.65 -7.10 -7.36
C GLN A 42 -26.61 -6.12 -6.19
N ASP A 43 -27.09 -4.90 -6.42
CA ASP A 43 -27.17 -3.86 -5.39
C ASP A 43 -28.19 -4.25 -4.29
N ILE A 44 -27.85 -3.99 -3.03
CA ILE A 44 -28.68 -4.31 -1.87
C ILE A 44 -30.06 -3.65 -1.94
N HIS A 45 -30.17 -2.46 -2.55
CA HIS A 45 -31.45 -1.78 -2.71
C HIS A 45 -32.42 -2.58 -3.58
N THR A 46 -31.93 -3.44 -4.50
CA THR A 46 -32.78 -4.33 -5.29
C THR A 46 -33.51 -5.34 -4.39
N TYR A 47 -32.81 -5.97 -3.45
CA TYR A 47 -33.41 -6.90 -2.49
C TYR A 47 -34.31 -6.18 -1.49
N TRP A 48 -33.89 -5.01 -1.02
CA TRP A 48 -34.66 -4.20 -0.08
C TRP A 48 -36.00 -3.73 -0.67
N GLN A 49 -35.98 -3.14 -1.87
CA GLN A 49 -37.19 -2.67 -2.55
C GLN A 49 -38.15 -3.80 -2.93
N ALA A 50 -37.61 -4.99 -3.23
CA ALA A 50 -38.40 -6.18 -3.50
C ALA A 50 -38.97 -6.86 -2.23
N GLY A 51 -38.53 -6.44 -1.03
CA GLY A 51 -38.89 -7.09 0.23
C GLY A 51 -38.27 -8.48 0.43
N THR A 52 -37.18 -8.78 -0.29
CA THR A 52 -36.53 -10.10 -0.36
C THR A 52 -35.20 -10.16 0.37
N LEU A 53 -34.96 -9.27 1.35
CA LEU A 53 -33.72 -9.28 2.14
C LEU A 53 -33.41 -10.62 2.81
N GLN A 54 -34.45 -11.39 3.17
CA GLN A 54 -34.30 -12.71 3.80
C GLN A 54 -33.85 -13.82 2.84
N ASP A 55 -33.90 -13.55 1.53
CA ASP A 55 -33.38 -14.49 0.52
C ASP A 55 -31.84 -14.46 0.49
N ILE A 56 -31.22 -13.42 1.06
CA ILE A 56 -29.76 -13.31 1.19
C ILE A 56 -29.29 -14.30 2.27
N PRO A 57 -28.41 -15.26 1.93
CA PRO A 57 -27.91 -16.22 2.91
C PRO A 57 -27.29 -15.52 4.14
N GLY A 58 -27.66 -15.98 5.33
CA GLY A 58 -27.18 -15.39 6.58
C GLY A 58 -27.96 -14.15 7.08
N VAL A 59 -28.88 -13.60 6.28
CA VAL A 59 -29.79 -12.52 6.69
C VAL A 59 -31.12 -13.12 7.17
N GLY A 60 -31.26 -13.32 8.49
CA GLY A 60 -32.55 -13.68 9.09
C GLY A 60 -33.42 -12.45 9.37
N GLN A 61 -34.69 -12.65 9.74
CA GLN A 61 -35.66 -11.58 10.04
C GLN A 61 -35.06 -10.45 10.89
N ALA A 62 -34.42 -10.77 12.01
CA ALA A 62 -33.88 -9.75 12.91
C ALA A 62 -32.74 -8.90 12.32
N ILE A 63 -32.02 -9.41 11.31
CA ILE A 63 -31.00 -8.64 10.57
C ILE A 63 -31.69 -7.87 9.44
N ALA A 64 -32.65 -8.50 8.75
CA ALA A 64 -33.45 -7.85 7.71
C ALA A 64 -34.16 -6.59 8.25
N ASP A 65 -34.78 -6.67 9.44
CA ASP A 65 -35.44 -5.54 10.10
C ASP A 65 -34.47 -4.37 10.36
N LYS A 66 -33.22 -4.67 10.73
CA LYS A 66 -32.20 -3.65 10.97
C LYS A 66 -31.66 -3.04 9.68
N ILE A 67 -31.53 -3.84 8.64
CA ILE A 67 -31.15 -3.35 7.31
C ILE A 67 -32.27 -2.44 6.78
N ASP A 68 -33.53 -2.83 6.96
CA ASP A 68 -34.69 -2.03 6.58
C ASP A 68 -34.75 -0.69 7.32
N GLU A 69 -34.58 -0.69 8.66
CA GLU A 69 -34.49 0.52 9.47
C GLU A 69 -33.36 1.44 8.97
N LEU A 70 -32.18 0.88 8.74
CA LEU A 70 -30.99 1.63 8.32
C LEU A 70 -31.14 2.21 6.92
N LEU A 71 -31.69 1.47 5.97
CA LEU A 71 -31.89 1.94 4.59
C LEU A 71 -33.06 2.93 4.49
N THR A 72 -34.07 2.80 5.35
CA THR A 72 -35.23 3.71 5.39
C THR A 72 -34.88 5.04 6.06
N THR A 73 -34.21 5.00 7.20
CA THR A 73 -34.02 6.19 8.05
C THR A 73 -32.62 6.79 7.96
N GLY A 74 -31.63 6.02 7.48
CA GLY A 74 -30.21 6.38 7.57
C GLY A 74 -29.59 6.15 8.95
N HIS A 75 -30.37 5.71 9.93
CA HIS A 75 -29.98 5.50 11.32
C HIS A 75 -30.33 4.08 11.78
N LEU A 76 -29.64 3.59 12.81
CA LEU A 76 -29.97 2.31 13.45
C LEU A 76 -29.78 2.45 14.95
N GLU A 77 -30.89 2.47 15.70
CA GLU A 77 -30.86 2.64 17.17
C GLU A 77 -30.06 1.54 17.87
N PHE A 78 -30.06 0.34 17.29
CA PHE A 78 -29.25 -0.77 17.80
C PHE A 78 -27.75 -0.50 17.72
N TYR A 79 -27.28 0.14 16.64
CA TYR A 79 -25.87 0.48 16.48
C TYR A 79 -25.46 1.63 17.40
N GLU A 80 -26.29 2.66 17.53
CA GLU A 80 -26.04 3.80 18.42
C GLU A 80 -25.86 3.33 19.87
N ARG A 81 -26.72 2.43 20.36
CA ARG A 81 -26.58 1.82 21.69
C ARG A 81 -25.32 0.98 21.86
N LEU A 82 -24.79 0.38 20.79
CA LEU A 82 -23.52 -0.35 20.84
C LEU A 82 -22.35 0.62 20.90
N GLN A 83 -22.42 1.76 20.21
CA GLN A 83 -21.38 2.80 20.28
C GLN A 83 -21.27 3.43 21.67
N ASP A 84 -22.38 3.57 22.40
CA ASP A 84 -22.37 4.01 23.79
C ASP A 84 -21.66 3.02 24.74
N GLN A 85 -21.64 1.74 24.36
CA GLN A 85 -21.04 0.67 25.15
C GLN A 85 -19.60 0.36 24.74
N VAL A 86 -19.24 0.51 23.46
CA VAL A 86 -17.90 0.23 22.94
C VAL A 86 -17.42 1.43 22.12
N PRO A 87 -16.45 2.21 22.63
CA PRO A 87 -15.89 3.33 21.89
C PRO A 87 -15.34 2.90 20.53
N ALA A 88 -15.52 3.74 19.51
CA ALA A 88 -15.07 3.42 18.14
C ALA A 88 -13.58 3.06 18.08
N GLY A 89 -12.74 3.73 18.86
CA GLY A 89 -11.31 3.46 18.90
C GLY A 89 -10.94 2.09 19.49
N VAL A 90 -11.78 1.52 20.38
CA VAL A 90 -11.62 0.14 20.88
C VAL A 90 -11.90 -0.87 19.76
N VAL A 91 -12.90 -0.60 18.92
CA VAL A 91 -13.19 -1.44 17.74
C VAL A 91 -12.02 -1.41 16.76
N SER A 92 -11.40 -0.25 16.55
CA SER A 92 -10.22 -0.10 15.68
C SER A 92 -9.02 -0.92 16.14
N LEU A 93 -8.93 -1.33 17.41
CA LEU A 93 -7.85 -2.21 17.88
C LEU A 93 -7.88 -3.58 17.21
N LEU A 94 -9.04 -4.03 16.70
CA LEU A 94 -9.17 -5.29 15.96
C LEU A 94 -8.49 -5.27 14.59
N GLU A 95 -8.11 -4.10 14.10
CA GLU A 95 -7.31 -3.98 12.87
C GLU A 95 -5.86 -4.44 13.10
N ILE A 96 -5.38 -4.41 14.34
CA ILE A 96 -4.04 -4.88 14.70
C ILE A 96 -4.00 -6.41 14.58
N PRO A 97 -3.14 -6.97 13.70
CA PRO A 97 -2.91 -8.41 13.65
C PRO A 97 -2.58 -9.00 15.04
N ASP A 98 -3.11 -10.19 15.32
CA ASP A 98 -3.02 -10.87 16.62
C ASP A 98 -3.79 -10.20 17.79
N VAL A 99 -4.48 -9.06 17.58
CA VAL A 99 -5.43 -8.48 18.55
C VAL A 99 -6.85 -8.90 18.21
N GLY A 100 -7.39 -9.84 18.97
CA GLY A 100 -8.79 -10.27 18.87
C GLY A 100 -9.72 -9.54 19.85
N PRO A 101 -11.05 -9.75 19.76
CA PRO A 101 -12.06 -9.10 20.61
C PRO A 101 -11.80 -9.21 22.12
N LYS A 102 -11.35 -10.37 22.58
CA LYS A 102 -10.98 -10.56 24.00
C LYS A 102 -9.78 -9.71 24.42
N THR A 103 -8.79 -9.59 23.55
CA THR A 103 -7.60 -8.78 23.81
C THR A 103 -7.94 -7.30 23.74
N ALA A 104 -8.71 -6.86 22.74
CA ALA A 104 -9.19 -5.48 22.65
C ALA A 104 -10.01 -5.08 23.90
N LYS A 105 -10.92 -5.95 24.35
CA LYS A 105 -11.66 -5.77 25.61
C LYS A 105 -10.73 -5.64 26.81
N LEU A 106 -9.76 -6.54 26.95
CA LEU A 106 -8.81 -6.54 28.07
C LEU A 106 -7.98 -5.25 28.12
N LEU A 107 -7.46 -4.80 26.97
CA LEU A 107 -6.70 -3.54 26.86
C LEU A 107 -7.54 -2.32 27.23
N TRP A 108 -8.82 -2.34 26.86
CA TRP A 108 -9.75 -1.26 27.18
C TRP A 108 -10.20 -1.27 28.64
N GLU A 109 -10.64 -2.40 29.19
CA GLU A 109 -11.18 -2.47 30.55
C GLU A 109 -10.10 -2.34 31.64
N GLU A 110 -8.94 -2.96 31.45
CA GLU A 110 -7.88 -2.98 32.47
C GLU A 110 -6.92 -1.77 32.38
N MET A 111 -6.72 -1.22 31.19
CA MET A 111 -5.76 -0.13 30.96
C MET A 111 -6.38 1.13 30.35
N GLY A 112 -7.65 1.13 29.99
CA GLY A 112 -8.32 2.29 29.41
C GLY A 112 -7.86 2.64 27.99
N LEU A 113 -7.16 1.74 27.29
CA LEU A 113 -6.59 2.02 25.96
C LEU A 113 -7.68 1.96 24.90
N GLN A 114 -7.84 3.05 24.14
CA GLN A 114 -8.89 3.22 23.14
C GLN A 114 -8.34 3.58 21.76
N SER A 115 -7.03 3.51 21.53
CA SER A 115 -6.44 3.78 20.22
C SER A 115 -5.19 2.95 19.97
N VAL A 116 -4.87 2.74 18.69
CA VAL A 116 -3.65 2.02 18.26
C VAL A 116 -2.39 2.69 18.83
N ALA A 117 -2.36 4.03 18.86
CA ALA A 117 -1.22 4.79 19.39
C ALA A 117 -1.02 4.59 20.90
N GLU A 118 -2.11 4.54 21.68
CA GLU A 118 -2.05 4.25 23.12
C GLU A 118 -1.57 2.82 23.38
N VAL A 119 -2.08 1.84 22.60
CA VAL A 119 -1.62 0.45 22.67
C VAL A 119 -0.15 0.34 22.30
N GLU A 120 0.31 1.06 21.28
CA GLU A 120 1.72 1.10 20.90
C GLU A 120 2.60 1.65 22.03
N ALA A 121 2.19 2.77 22.64
CA ALA A 121 2.94 3.37 23.76
C ALA A 121 3.02 2.43 24.97
N ALA A 122 1.91 1.77 25.32
CA ALA A 122 1.87 0.79 26.41
C ALA A 122 2.73 -0.45 26.09
N ALA A 123 2.71 -0.93 24.85
CA ALA A 123 3.51 -2.07 24.43
C ALA A 123 5.01 -1.75 24.39
N ARG A 124 5.41 -0.55 23.92
CA ARG A 124 6.82 -0.13 23.89
C ARG A 124 7.41 0.06 25.29
N SER A 125 6.58 0.43 26.26
CA SER A 125 6.98 0.58 27.66
C SER A 125 6.90 -0.72 28.47
N GLY A 126 6.52 -1.85 27.84
CA GLY A 126 6.43 -3.16 28.51
C GLY A 126 5.22 -3.30 29.43
N GLN A 127 4.28 -2.36 29.40
CA GLN A 127 3.15 -2.33 30.33
C GLN A 127 2.10 -3.41 30.00
N LEU A 128 2.00 -3.84 28.73
CA LEU A 128 1.04 -4.88 28.35
C LEU A 128 1.36 -6.23 29.00
N GLN A 129 2.63 -6.44 29.38
CA GLN A 129 3.07 -7.67 30.06
C GLN A 129 2.43 -7.89 31.44
N GLN A 130 1.84 -6.85 32.02
CA GLN A 130 1.16 -6.91 33.32
C GLN A 130 -0.25 -7.50 33.22
N LEU A 131 -0.79 -7.62 32.01
CA LEU A 131 -2.15 -8.11 31.78
C LEU A 131 -2.19 -9.64 31.67
N PRO A 132 -3.25 -10.29 32.18
CA PRO A 132 -3.39 -11.74 32.15
C PRO A 132 -3.44 -12.25 30.69
N GLY A 133 -2.53 -13.16 30.35
CA GLY A 133 -2.44 -13.76 29.02
C GLY A 133 -1.62 -12.96 27.99
N LEU A 134 -1.16 -11.75 28.34
CA LEU A 134 -0.23 -10.97 27.53
C LEU A 134 1.17 -11.04 28.16
N GLY A 135 2.00 -11.97 27.70
CA GLY A 135 3.43 -12.00 28.04
C GLY A 135 4.28 -11.27 27.00
N ALA A 136 5.59 -11.19 27.23
CA ALA A 136 6.55 -10.55 26.31
C ALA A 136 6.41 -11.00 24.84
N LYS A 137 6.09 -12.28 24.60
CA LYS A 137 5.86 -12.80 23.23
C LYS A 137 4.60 -12.22 22.59
N SER A 138 3.52 -12.08 23.35
CA SER A 138 2.26 -11.51 22.86
C SER A 138 2.43 -10.00 22.60
N GLU A 139 3.11 -9.29 23.49
CA GLU A 139 3.43 -7.86 23.31
C GLU A 139 4.29 -7.64 22.05
N ALA A 140 5.32 -8.45 21.83
CA ALA A 140 6.14 -8.37 20.62
C ALA A 140 5.31 -8.61 19.34
N LYS A 141 4.34 -9.53 19.38
CA LYS A 141 3.42 -9.75 18.26
C LYS A 141 2.50 -8.56 18.03
N ILE A 142 1.96 -7.96 19.09
CA ILE A 142 1.12 -6.75 18.99
C ILE A 142 1.92 -5.61 18.35
N LEU A 143 3.15 -5.37 18.79
CA LEU A 143 4.04 -4.36 18.19
C LEU A 143 4.32 -4.65 16.70
N ALA A 144 4.63 -5.90 16.35
CA ALA A 144 4.82 -6.29 14.95
C ALA A 144 3.52 -6.14 14.13
N GLY A 145 2.37 -6.40 14.73
CA GLY A 145 1.04 -6.18 14.17
C GLY A 145 0.78 -4.71 13.88
N ILE A 146 1.06 -3.83 14.83
CA ILE A 146 0.92 -2.37 14.67
C ILE A 146 1.83 -1.86 13.56
N GLU A 147 3.09 -2.30 13.53
CA GLU A 147 4.03 -1.96 12.44
C GLU A 147 3.53 -2.47 11.07
N SER A 148 2.92 -3.65 11.03
CA SER A 148 2.29 -4.20 9.83
C SER A 148 1.06 -3.39 9.41
N LEU A 149 0.25 -2.94 10.36
CA LEU A 149 -0.95 -2.12 10.11
C LEU A 149 -0.56 -0.78 9.49
N HIS A 150 0.41 -0.07 10.07
CA HIS A 150 0.97 1.15 9.47
C HIS A 150 1.47 0.90 8.04
N ARG A 151 2.16 -0.23 7.80
CA ARG A 151 2.60 -0.61 6.45
C ARG A 151 1.47 -0.99 5.51
N ARG A 152 0.28 -1.39 5.99
CA ARG A 152 -0.87 -1.79 5.17
C ARG A 152 -1.77 -0.62 4.82
N SER A 153 -2.00 0.30 5.77
CA SER A 153 -2.79 1.52 5.55
C SER A 153 -2.18 2.45 4.49
N ASP A 154 -0.87 2.34 4.25
CA ASP A 154 -0.14 3.21 3.33
C ASP A 154 0.04 2.60 1.93
N ARG A 155 -0.58 1.44 1.62
CA ARG A 155 -0.36 0.76 0.34
C ARG A 155 -1.50 0.94 -0.66
N ILE A 156 -1.15 1.37 -1.87
CA ILE A 156 -2.07 1.62 -2.97
C ILE A 156 -1.96 0.51 -4.03
N PRO A 157 -3.07 0.00 -4.59
CA PRO A 157 -3.02 -0.96 -5.69
C PRO A 157 -2.32 -0.43 -6.94
N LEU A 158 -1.60 -1.29 -7.65
CA LEU A 158 -0.91 -0.95 -8.90
C LEU A 158 -1.84 -0.29 -9.92
N GLY A 159 -3.04 -0.86 -10.13
CA GLY A 159 -4.02 -0.33 -11.09
C GLY A 159 -4.57 1.06 -10.74
N THR A 160 -4.43 1.49 -9.48
CA THR A 160 -4.78 2.85 -9.04
C THR A 160 -3.60 3.81 -9.17
N ALA A 161 -2.39 3.37 -8.78
CA ALA A 161 -1.20 4.21 -8.80
C ALA A 161 -0.62 4.44 -10.20
N TRP A 162 -0.72 3.45 -11.10
CA TRP A 162 -0.10 3.50 -12.42
C TRP A 162 -0.65 4.63 -13.31
N PRO A 163 -1.97 4.79 -13.49
CA PRO A 163 -2.51 5.89 -14.31
C PRO A 163 -2.14 7.26 -13.76
N VAL A 164 -2.16 7.43 -12.43
CA VAL A 164 -1.77 8.68 -11.75
C VAL A 164 -0.32 9.03 -12.04
N ALA A 165 0.59 8.05 -11.95
CA ALA A 165 2.00 8.28 -12.23
C ALA A 165 2.24 8.70 -13.69
N LEU A 166 1.52 8.08 -14.65
CA LEU A 166 1.60 8.46 -16.06
C LEU A 166 1.08 9.88 -16.32
N GLU A 167 -0.07 10.23 -15.75
CA GLU A 167 -0.65 11.58 -15.85
C GLU A 167 0.32 12.65 -15.33
N LEU A 168 0.97 12.40 -14.19
CA LEU A 168 1.96 13.32 -13.63
C LEU A 168 3.20 13.45 -14.51
N LEU A 169 3.70 12.36 -15.10
CA LEU A 169 4.85 12.39 -16.00
C LEU A 169 4.53 13.16 -17.29
N GLU A 170 3.33 12.96 -17.85
CA GLU A 170 2.85 13.71 -19.01
C GLU A 170 2.67 15.19 -18.70
N GLY A 171 2.00 15.51 -17.58
CA GLY A 171 1.82 16.87 -17.11
C GLY A 171 3.16 17.58 -16.85
N LEU A 172 4.14 16.89 -16.25
CA LEU A 172 5.46 17.45 -16.01
C LEU A 172 6.19 17.78 -17.33
N LYS A 173 6.14 16.88 -18.31
CA LYS A 173 6.75 17.12 -19.64
C LYS A 173 6.05 18.25 -20.39
N ALA A 174 4.75 18.42 -20.21
CA ALA A 174 3.99 19.53 -20.79
C ALA A 174 4.29 20.87 -20.10
N ALA A 175 4.48 20.87 -18.78
CA ALA A 175 4.72 22.07 -17.99
C ALA A 175 6.13 22.67 -18.17
N THR A 176 7.12 21.87 -18.57
CA THR A 176 8.49 22.37 -18.76
C THR A 176 9.28 21.60 -19.82
N HIS A 177 10.02 22.35 -20.65
CA HIS A 177 10.96 21.79 -21.64
C HIS A 177 12.31 21.38 -21.03
N GLN A 178 12.50 21.55 -19.72
CA GLN A 178 13.77 21.24 -19.04
C GLN A 178 13.94 19.74 -18.75
N VAL A 179 12.88 18.95 -18.87
CA VAL A 179 12.94 17.48 -18.72
C VAL A 179 13.46 16.86 -20.02
N ARG A 180 14.54 16.09 -19.93
CA ARG A 180 15.03 15.25 -21.04
C ARG A 180 14.33 13.90 -21.05
N GLU A 181 14.40 13.19 -19.92
CA GLU A 181 13.74 11.89 -19.72
C GLU A 181 12.96 11.95 -18.41
N ALA A 182 11.86 11.21 -18.33
CA ALA A 182 11.16 10.99 -17.08
C ALA A 182 10.38 9.68 -17.12
N THR A 183 10.40 8.94 -16.01
CA THR A 183 9.75 7.63 -15.86
C THR A 183 9.40 7.35 -14.39
N VAL A 184 8.52 6.38 -14.18
CA VAL A 184 8.28 5.78 -12.87
C VAL A 184 9.50 4.99 -12.40
N ALA A 185 9.68 4.89 -11.09
CA ALA A 185 10.72 4.12 -10.40
C ALA A 185 10.10 3.29 -9.25
N GLY A 186 10.92 2.89 -8.29
CA GLY A 186 10.47 2.21 -7.08
C GLY A 186 9.69 0.93 -7.33
N SER A 187 8.81 0.61 -6.39
CA SER A 187 7.97 -0.59 -6.46
C SER A 187 6.95 -0.57 -7.61
N LEU A 188 6.61 0.63 -8.10
CA LEU A 188 5.71 0.82 -9.23
C LEU A 188 6.35 0.33 -10.53
N ARG A 189 7.62 0.71 -10.79
CA ARG A 189 8.36 0.22 -11.98
C ARG A 189 8.59 -1.29 -11.94
N ARG A 190 8.62 -1.91 -10.77
CA ARG A 190 8.76 -3.38 -10.60
C ARG A 190 7.42 -4.13 -10.66
N MET A 191 6.33 -3.46 -11.03
CA MET A 191 4.99 -4.05 -11.15
C MET A 191 4.50 -4.76 -9.87
N ARG A 192 4.87 -4.24 -8.69
CA ARG A 192 4.33 -4.76 -7.42
C ARG A 192 2.83 -4.53 -7.37
N SER A 193 2.06 -5.56 -7.00
CA SER A 193 0.59 -5.50 -6.95
C SER A 193 0.04 -4.40 -6.05
N THR A 194 0.80 -3.99 -5.02
CA THR A 194 0.58 -2.78 -4.24
C THR A 194 1.89 -2.04 -4.02
N ILE A 195 1.83 -0.71 -3.92
CA ILE A 195 2.97 0.22 -3.74
C ILE A 195 2.75 1.08 -2.50
N GLY A 196 3.80 1.69 -1.94
CA GLY A 196 3.67 2.64 -0.83
C GLY A 196 3.39 4.05 -1.37
N ASP A 197 4.44 4.75 -1.74
CA ASP A 197 4.41 6.00 -2.50
C ASP A 197 4.72 5.76 -3.99
N ILE A 198 4.44 6.78 -4.81
CA ILE A 198 4.82 6.80 -6.22
C ILE A 198 6.19 7.47 -6.33
N ASP A 199 7.20 6.71 -6.76
CA ASP A 199 8.52 7.23 -7.09
C ASP A 199 8.59 7.61 -8.58
N LEU A 200 8.93 8.86 -8.87
CA LEU A 200 9.19 9.39 -10.21
C LEU A 200 10.65 9.84 -10.32
N LEU A 201 11.26 9.58 -11.48
CA LEU A 201 12.56 10.11 -11.86
C LEU A 201 12.44 11.01 -13.08
N ALA A 202 13.26 12.06 -13.12
CA ALA A 202 13.48 12.87 -14.30
C ALA A 202 14.97 13.19 -14.49
N SER A 203 15.41 13.36 -15.74
CA SER A 203 16.74 13.85 -16.09
C SER A 203 16.69 15.30 -16.56
N SER A 204 17.55 16.16 -15.99
CA SER A 204 17.63 17.57 -16.34
C SER A 204 18.95 18.21 -15.90
N THR A 205 19.37 19.26 -16.62
CA THR A 205 20.44 20.17 -16.19
C THR A 205 19.92 21.37 -15.41
N ALA A 206 18.60 21.55 -15.31
CA ALA A 206 17.93 22.63 -14.59
C ALA A 206 16.92 22.08 -13.57
N PRO A 207 17.39 21.36 -12.53
CA PRO A 207 16.51 20.60 -11.63
C PRO A 207 15.52 21.48 -10.86
N GLU A 208 15.90 22.69 -10.46
CA GLU A 208 15.01 23.61 -9.74
C GLU A 208 13.79 24.03 -10.59
N ALA A 209 13.98 24.20 -11.91
CA ALA A 209 12.88 24.53 -12.82
C ALA A 209 11.91 23.35 -12.98
N VAL A 210 12.44 22.12 -13.01
CA VAL A 210 11.63 20.90 -13.04
C VAL A 210 10.86 20.72 -11.73
N MET A 211 11.50 20.95 -10.58
CA MET A 211 10.85 20.83 -9.27
C MET A 211 9.73 21.85 -9.08
N ARG A 212 9.91 23.10 -9.56
CA ARG A 212 8.84 24.10 -9.54
C ARG A 212 7.66 23.68 -10.40
N ALA A 213 7.94 23.26 -11.65
CA ALA A 213 6.88 22.80 -12.55
C ALA A 213 6.12 21.60 -11.97
N PHE A 214 6.82 20.66 -11.32
CA PHE A 214 6.20 19.52 -10.65
C PHE A 214 5.30 19.94 -9.48
N ALA A 215 5.76 20.84 -8.62
CA ALA A 215 5.01 21.33 -7.47
C ALA A 215 3.75 22.13 -7.85
N GLU A 216 3.73 22.70 -9.06
CA GLU A 216 2.62 23.51 -9.60
C GLU A 216 1.64 22.71 -10.46
N LEU A 217 1.83 21.39 -10.61
CA LEU A 217 0.91 20.57 -11.41
C LEU A 217 -0.51 20.57 -10.79
N PRO A 218 -1.58 20.63 -11.61
CA PRO A 218 -2.95 20.69 -11.12
C PRO A 218 -3.37 19.58 -10.13
N PRO A 219 -2.90 18.32 -10.24
CA PRO A 219 -3.23 17.28 -9.25
C PRO A 219 -2.60 17.48 -7.86
N VAL A 220 -1.60 18.37 -7.72
CA VAL A 220 -0.85 18.59 -6.47
C VAL A 220 -1.68 19.44 -5.50
N ALA A 221 -1.93 18.89 -4.31
CA ALA A 221 -2.63 19.58 -3.23
C ALA A 221 -1.67 20.31 -2.27
N GLU A 222 -0.55 19.66 -1.93
CA GLU A 222 0.39 20.15 -0.94
C GLU A 222 1.82 19.70 -1.27
N VAL A 223 2.81 20.56 -1.04
CA VAL A 223 4.23 20.21 -1.08
C VAL A 223 4.67 19.83 0.34
N LEU A 224 4.95 18.55 0.57
CA LEU A 224 5.37 18.04 1.87
C LEU A 224 6.87 18.28 2.14
N LEU A 225 7.69 18.19 1.08
CA LEU A 225 9.13 18.44 1.12
C LEU A 225 9.57 19.08 -0.19
N GLY A 226 10.25 20.22 -0.11
CA GLY A 226 10.88 20.87 -1.27
C GLY A 226 12.39 20.89 -1.15
N GLY A 227 13.08 20.50 -2.23
CA GLY A 227 14.54 20.49 -2.31
C GLY A 227 15.04 20.71 -3.73
N GLN A 228 16.36 20.93 -3.88
CA GLN A 228 16.94 21.21 -5.20
C GLN A 228 16.82 20.04 -6.18
N THR A 229 16.93 18.80 -5.70
CA THR A 229 16.93 17.58 -6.52
C THR A 229 15.93 16.52 -6.04
N LYS A 230 15.17 16.81 -4.99
CA LYS A 230 14.04 15.99 -4.52
C LYS A 230 12.88 16.90 -4.09
N THR A 231 11.68 16.57 -4.54
CA THR A 231 10.42 17.14 -4.03
C THR A 231 9.43 16.02 -3.74
N THR A 232 8.76 16.11 -2.59
CA THR A 232 7.66 15.22 -2.19
C THR A 232 6.38 16.03 -2.15
N VAL A 233 5.34 15.54 -2.82
CA VAL A 233 4.01 16.17 -2.84
C VAL A 233 2.93 15.20 -2.37
N ARG A 234 1.83 15.78 -1.90
CA ARG A 234 0.56 15.10 -1.71
C ARG A 234 -0.41 15.57 -2.77
N LEU A 235 -1.06 14.63 -3.45
CA LEU A 235 -2.08 14.91 -4.44
C LEU A 235 -3.45 15.13 -3.79
N HIS A 236 -4.40 15.71 -4.53
CA HIS A 236 -5.78 15.90 -4.06
C HIS A 236 -6.51 14.59 -3.69
N ASN A 237 -6.10 13.46 -4.27
CA ASN A 237 -6.62 12.14 -3.93
C ASN A 237 -5.89 11.47 -2.74
N GLY A 238 -5.00 12.21 -2.06
CA GLY A 238 -4.28 11.75 -0.87
C GLY A 238 -2.98 10.99 -1.14
N LEU A 239 -2.68 10.64 -2.41
CA LEU A 239 -1.46 9.91 -2.76
C LEU A 239 -0.22 10.76 -2.54
N GLN A 240 0.83 10.14 -1.99
CA GLN A 240 2.16 10.74 -1.91
C GLN A 240 2.99 10.38 -3.14
N VAL A 241 3.68 11.39 -3.69
CA VAL A 241 4.54 11.23 -4.86
C VAL A 241 5.90 11.89 -4.59
N ASP A 242 6.96 11.14 -4.83
CA ASP A 242 8.34 11.59 -4.77
C ASP A 242 8.87 11.80 -6.18
N LEU A 243 9.31 13.03 -6.50
CA LEU A 243 10.10 13.30 -7.71
C LEU A 243 11.57 13.50 -7.34
N ARG A 244 12.46 12.83 -8.07
CA ARG A 244 13.90 13.09 -8.04
C ARG A 244 14.40 13.48 -9.42
N VAL A 245 15.25 14.50 -9.45
CA VAL A 245 15.89 14.97 -10.69
C VAL A 245 17.38 14.73 -10.63
N LEU A 246 17.91 14.08 -11.66
CA LEU A 246 19.33 13.81 -11.81
C LEU A 246 19.86 14.41 -13.11
N LYS A 247 21.19 14.54 -13.21
CA LYS A 247 21.80 14.93 -14.48
C LYS A 247 21.73 13.80 -15.50
N PRO A 248 21.65 14.09 -16.81
CA PRO A 248 21.56 13.07 -17.86
C PRO A 248 22.68 12.03 -17.81
N GLU A 249 23.91 12.42 -17.47
CA GLU A 249 25.03 11.48 -17.37
C GLU A 249 24.86 10.42 -16.27
N HIS A 250 24.01 10.66 -15.27
CA HIS A 250 23.75 9.75 -14.15
C HIS A 250 22.45 8.93 -14.31
N TRP A 251 21.72 9.13 -15.41
CA TRP A 251 20.37 8.61 -15.58
C TRP A 251 20.28 7.09 -15.40
N GLY A 252 21.20 6.34 -16.02
CA GLY A 252 21.26 4.89 -15.93
C GLY A 252 21.49 4.37 -14.52
N ALA A 253 22.46 4.95 -13.81
CA ALA A 253 22.75 4.61 -12.42
C ALA A 253 21.56 4.94 -11.50
N ALA A 254 20.89 6.06 -11.74
CA ALA A 254 19.72 6.47 -10.99
C ALA A 254 18.54 5.52 -11.18
N LEU A 255 18.27 5.10 -12.42
CA LEU A 255 17.24 4.11 -12.73
C LEU A 255 17.48 2.82 -11.94
N GLN A 256 18.70 2.28 -11.98
CA GLN A 256 19.04 1.08 -11.22
C GLN A 256 18.80 1.30 -9.72
N TYR A 257 19.33 2.40 -9.18
CA TYR A 257 19.29 2.72 -7.76
C TYR A 257 17.85 2.88 -7.23
N PHE A 258 17.05 3.75 -7.85
CA PHE A 258 15.72 4.10 -7.35
C PHE A 258 14.63 3.12 -7.78
N THR A 259 14.88 2.27 -8.78
CA THR A 259 13.99 1.14 -9.07
C THR A 259 14.08 0.10 -7.99
N GLY A 260 15.28 -0.15 -7.45
CA GLY A 260 15.50 -1.20 -6.46
C GLY A 260 15.15 -2.59 -6.99
N SER A 261 14.66 -3.51 -6.15
CA SER A 261 14.39 -3.37 -4.71
C SER A 261 15.66 -3.09 -3.88
N GLN A 262 15.49 -2.77 -2.59
CA GLN A 262 16.62 -2.63 -1.66
C GLN A 262 17.49 -3.89 -1.64
N ALA A 263 16.88 -5.08 -1.61
CA ALA A 263 17.61 -6.35 -1.62
C ALA A 263 18.42 -6.52 -2.90
N HIS A 264 17.81 -6.28 -4.07
CA HIS A 264 18.51 -6.28 -5.34
C HIS A 264 19.71 -5.30 -5.35
N ASN A 265 19.51 -4.07 -4.88
CA ASN A 265 20.57 -3.07 -4.79
C ASN A 265 21.73 -3.51 -3.90
N VAL A 266 21.46 -4.18 -2.78
CA VAL A 266 22.51 -4.72 -1.91
C VAL A 266 23.37 -5.72 -2.69
N ARG A 267 22.75 -6.66 -3.42
CA ARG A 267 23.48 -7.65 -4.23
C ARG A 267 24.31 -7.02 -5.33
N VAL A 268 23.75 -6.07 -6.08
CA VAL A 268 24.48 -5.36 -7.14
C VAL A 268 25.67 -4.58 -6.56
N ARG A 269 25.51 -3.93 -5.41
CA ARG A 269 26.61 -3.23 -4.72
C ARG A 269 27.68 -4.17 -4.18
N GLU A 270 27.31 -5.35 -3.71
CA GLU A 270 28.28 -6.37 -3.28
C GLU A 270 29.16 -6.84 -4.45
N ILE A 271 28.57 -7.01 -5.64
CA ILE A 271 29.30 -7.33 -6.88
C ILE A 271 30.21 -6.16 -7.28
N ALA A 272 29.72 -4.92 -7.24
CA ALA A 272 30.56 -3.75 -7.50
C ALA A 272 31.78 -3.71 -6.56
N ARG A 273 31.56 -3.95 -5.26
CA ARG A 273 32.61 -3.93 -4.24
C ARG A 273 33.65 -5.03 -4.44
N SER A 274 33.27 -6.21 -4.93
CA SER A 274 34.25 -7.27 -5.25
C SER A 274 35.14 -6.92 -6.44
N GLN A 275 34.75 -5.92 -7.23
CA GLN A 275 35.51 -5.36 -8.35
C GLN A 275 36.20 -4.02 -7.99
N ASN A 276 36.31 -3.69 -6.69
CA ASN A 276 36.87 -2.43 -6.18
C ASN A 276 36.11 -1.17 -6.66
N LEU A 277 34.81 -1.31 -6.90
CA LEU A 277 33.90 -0.22 -7.27
C LEU A 277 32.88 0.04 -6.16
N SER A 278 32.48 1.30 -6.00
CA SER A 278 31.38 1.69 -5.13
C SER A 278 30.23 2.28 -5.96
N LEU A 279 29.12 1.57 -6.06
CA LEU A 279 27.94 2.00 -6.82
C LEU A 279 27.02 2.91 -6.00
N SER A 280 26.66 4.05 -6.58
CA SER A 280 25.72 5.05 -6.04
C SER A 280 24.68 5.44 -7.10
N GLU A 281 23.75 6.33 -6.75
CA GLU A 281 22.79 6.92 -7.70
C GLU A 281 23.45 7.74 -8.83
N TYR A 282 24.73 8.08 -8.68
CA TYR A 282 25.51 8.84 -9.68
C TYR A 282 26.39 7.95 -10.58
N GLY A 283 26.56 6.67 -10.24
CA GLY A 283 27.44 5.74 -10.95
C GLY A 283 28.46 5.07 -10.04
N PHE A 284 29.56 4.58 -10.62
CA PHE A 284 30.60 3.83 -9.92
C PHE A 284 31.78 4.72 -9.54
N LYS A 285 32.12 4.74 -8.26
CA LYS A 285 33.33 5.38 -7.76
C LYS A 285 34.45 4.34 -7.65
N GLN A 286 35.59 4.64 -8.26
CA GLN A 286 36.83 3.87 -8.13
C GLN A 286 37.60 4.26 -6.86
N GLU A 287 38.62 3.48 -6.49
CA GLU A 287 39.46 3.74 -5.31
C GLU A 287 40.20 5.09 -5.36
N ASP A 288 40.61 5.51 -6.55
CA ASP A 288 41.27 6.80 -6.80
C ASP A 288 40.31 8.00 -6.73
N GLY A 289 39.01 7.74 -6.57
CA GLY A 289 37.95 8.74 -6.51
C GLY A 289 37.32 9.08 -7.86
N THR A 290 37.79 8.50 -8.96
CA THR A 290 37.22 8.69 -10.31
C THR A 290 35.80 8.14 -10.36
N LEU A 291 34.87 8.93 -10.92
CA LEU A 291 33.48 8.54 -11.11
C LEU A 291 33.25 8.07 -12.55
N ILE A 292 32.83 6.82 -12.71
CA ILE A 292 32.30 6.28 -13.97
C ILE A 292 30.79 6.49 -13.94
N SER A 293 30.32 7.44 -14.75
CA SER A 293 28.89 7.74 -14.91
C SER A 293 28.24 6.74 -15.88
N CYS A 294 27.02 6.31 -15.57
CA CYS A 294 26.21 5.47 -16.45
C CYS A 294 24.98 6.26 -16.91
N SER A 295 24.93 6.59 -18.20
CA SER A 295 23.83 7.32 -18.83
C SER A 295 22.68 6.40 -19.21
N GLN A 296 22.95 5.11 -19.42
CA GLN A 296 21.94 4.08 -19.64
C GLN A 296 21.95 3.04 -18.53
N GLU A 297 20.80 2.48 -18.21
CA GLU A 297 20.71 1.50 -17.11
C GLU A 297 21.45 0.21 -17.44
N THR A 298 21.50 -0.18 -18.72
CA THR A 298 22.28 -1.33 -19.22
C THR A 298 23.77 -1.19 -18.92
N GLU A 299 24.34 0.01 -19.06
CA GLU A 299 25.76 0.28 -18.77
C GLU A 299 26.14 -0.07 -17.33
N VAL A 300 25.19 0.03 -16.38
CA VAL A 300 25.41 -0.35 -14.97
C VAL A 300 25.65 -1.85 -14.85
N TYR A 301 24.83 -2.66 -15.51
CA TYR A 301 24.95 -4.12 -15.49
C TYR A 301 26.15 -4.57 -16.31
N ASP A 302 26.38 -3.97 -17.48
CA ASP A 302 27.52 -4.27 -18.35
C ASP A 302 28.86 -4.00 -17.64
N THR A 303 28.97 -2.90 -16.91
CA THR A 303 30.17 -2.56 -16.10
C THR A 303 30.49 -3.65 -15.08
N LEU A 304 29.46 -4.33 -14.55
CA LEU A 304 29.60 -5.41 -13.57
C LEU A 304 29.74 -6.79 -14.21
N GLY A 305 29.69 -6.90 -15.54
CA GLY A 305 29.69 -8.17 -16.26
C GLY A 305 28.39 -8.95 -16.11
N LEU A 306 27.26 -8.26 -15.91
CA LEU A 306 25.94 -8.85 -15.73
C LEU A 306 25.06 -8.58 -16.95
N GLY A 307 24.16 -9.52 -17.28
CA GLY A 307 23.03 -9.19 -18.15
C GLY A 307 22.09 -8.17 -17.49
N TRP A 308 21.54 -7.23 -18.27
CA TRP A 308 20.55 -6.28 -17.75
C TRP A 308 19.34 -7.02 -17.19
N VAL A 309 19.00 -6.74 -15.93
CA VAL A 309 17.90 -7.40 -15.21
C VAL A 309 16.61 -6.57 -15.36
N PRO A 310 15.54 -7.12 -15.96
CA PRO A 310 14.23 -6.48 -16.02
C PRO A 310 13.74 -6.03 -14.63
N PRO A 311 13.16 -4.83 -14.47
CA PRO A 311 12.68 -4.31 -13.19
C PRO A 311 11.79 -5.27 -12.40
N GLU A 312 10.90 -5.99 -13.07
CA GLU A 312 9.95 -6.95 -12.50
C GLU A 312 10.63 -8.10 -11.76
N LEU A 313 11.88 -8.41 -12.10
CA LEU A 313 12.64 -9.51 -11.48
C LEU A 313 13.48 -9.06 -10.27
N ARG A 314 13.63 -7.76 -10.02
CA ARG A 314 14.61 -7.19 -9.06
C ARG A 314 14.17 -7.29 -7.60
N GLU A 315 13.99 -8.52 -7.13
CA GLU A 315 13.45 -8.85 -5.81
C GLU A 315 14.38 -9.76 -4.99
N ASP A 316 15.62 -10.01 -5.45
CA ASP A 316 16.60 -10.91 -4.83
C ASP A 316 16.05 -12.34 -4.64
N ARG A 317 15.51 -12.92 -5.72
CA ARG A 317 14.89 -14.25 -5.76
C ARG A 317 15.58 -15.20 -6.75
N GLY A 318 16.82 -14.87 -7.12
CA GLY A 318 17.65 -15.66 -8.03
C GLY A 318 17.99 -14.95 -9.35
N GLU A 319 17.44 -13.76 -9.59
CA GLU A 319 17.67 -12.98 -10.81
C GLU A 319 19.14 -12.57 -10.99
N ILE A 320 19.85 -12.29 -9.89
CA ILE A 320 21.27 -11.94 -9.92
C ILE A 320 22.12 -13.12 -10.39
N GLN A 321 21.87 -14.32 -9.86
CA GLN A 321 22.59 -15.53 -10.28
C GLN A 321 22.29 -15.85 -11.75
N ALA A 322 21.03 -15.73 -12.16
CA ALA A 322 20.64 -15.89 -13.55
C ALA A 322 21.32 -14.87 -14.48
N ALA A 323 21.49 -13.62 -14.04
CA ALA A 323 22.19 -12.58 -14.79
C ALA A 323 23.69 -12.88 -14.94
N ILE A 324 24.35 -13.39 -13.89
CA ILE A 324 25.76 -13.83 -13.93
C ILE A 324 25.93 -15.00 -14.92
N GLU A 325 25.00 -15.95 -14.93
CA GLU A 325 25.07 -17.14 -15.78
C GLU A 325 24.58 -16.91 -17.22
N GLY A 326 24.04 -15.72 -17.53
CA GLY A 326 23.42 -15.45 -18.83
C GLY A 326 22.13 -16.26 -19.07
N LYS A 327 21.40 -16.57 -18.00
CA LYS A 327 20.18 -17.42 -18.00
C LYS A 327 18.95 -16.70 -17.45
N LEU A 328 18.88 -15.37 -17.61
CA LEU A 328 17.67 -14.63 -17.28
C LEU A 328 16.48 -15.18 -18.09
N PRO A 329 15.29 -15.30 -17.47
CA PRO A 329 14.12 -15.80 -18.16
C PRO A 329 13.63 -14.76 -19.19
N ASN A 330 13.05 -15.26 -20.30
CA ASN A 330 12.27 -14.42 -21.20
C ASN A 330 10.93 -14.11 -20.53
N LEU A 331 10.60 -12.83 -20.40
CA LEU A 331 9.34 -12.38 -19.84
C LEU A 331 8.28 -12.26 -20.93
N VAL A 332 7.03 -12.54 -20.58
CA VAL A 332 5.87 -12.26 -21.43
C VAL A 332 5.77 -10.74 -21.61
N GLY A 333 5.77 -10.30 -22.86
CA GLY A 333 5.61 -8.91 -23.25
C GLY A 333 4.19 -8.60 -23.72
N TRP A 334 3.95 -7.34 -24.11
CA TRP A 334 2.65 -6.90 -24.61
C TRP A 334 2.25 -7.59 -25.92
N ASP A 335 3.23 -7.83 -26.80
CA ASP A 335 3.01 -8.48 -28.10
C ASP A 335 2.71 -9.99 -27.99
N ASP A 336 2.95 -10.61 -26.82
CA ASP A 336 2.61 -12.00 -26.55
C ASP A 336 1.13 -12.18 -26.15
N ILE A 337 0.41 -11.09 -25.86
CA ILE A 337 -0.99 -11.12 -25.41
C ILE A 337 -1.93 -11.13 -26.62
N LEU A 338 -2.61 -12.27 -26.82
CA LEU A 338 -3.49 -12.47 -27.98
C LEU A 338 -4.97 -12.13 -27.74
N GLY A 339 -5.36 -11.82 -26.49
CA GLY A 339 -6.73 -11.45 -26.14
C GLY A 339 -7.00 -11.48 -24.64
N ASP A 340 -8.13 -10.91 -24.23
CA ASP A 340 -8.63 -10.96 -22.86
C ASP A 340 -9.58 -12.16 -22.70
N LEU A 341 -9.30 -13.02 -21.72
CA LEU A 341 -10.06 -14.26 -21.46
C LEU A 341 -11.13 -14.07 -20.37
N HIS A 342 -11.27 -12.87 -19.82
CA HIS A 342 -12.27 -12.59 -18.80
C HIS A 342 -12.87 -11.20 -18.98
N ALA A 343 -14.01 -11.15 -19.66
CA ALA A 343 -14.82 -9.96 -19.82
C ALA A 343 -16.27 -10.25 -19.44
N HIS A 344 -16.98 -9.22 -19.01
CA HIS A 344 -18.41 -9.29 -18.73
C HIS A 344 -19.19 -8.58 -19.84
N THR A 345 -20.39 -9.08 -20.10
CA THR A 345 -21.35 -8.46 -21.01
C THR A 345 -22.72 -8.39 -20.32
N ASP A 346 -23.66 -7.71 -20.94
CA ASP A 346 -25.06 -7.62 -20.53
C ASP A 346 -25.92 -8.83 -20.95
N TRP A 347 -25.31 -9.88 -21.53
CA TRP A 347 -25.97 -11.11 -22.02
C TRP A 347 -26.66 -11.97 -20.95
#